data_AF-A0A3M0WEP7-F1
#
_entry.id   AF-A0A3M0WEP7-F1
#
_cell.length_a   1.000
_cell.length_b   1.000
_cell.length_c   1.000
_cell.angle_alpha   90.00
_cell.angle_beta   90.00
_cell.angle_gamma   90.00
#
_symmetry.space_group_name_H-M   'P 1'
#
loop_
_entity.id
_entity.type
_entity.pdbx_description
1 polymer ?
#
loop_
_entity_poly.entity_id
_entity_poly.type
_entity_poly.pdbx_seq_one_letter_code
_entity_poly.pdbx_strand_id
1 'polypeptide(L)'
;MSKRKQDLGENVALTGKNIDADESGDEDFDTINVDFEWFDPQPDVDFHGIKALLQQLLDVDAPLFNLTEITDLILSQPLLGSTVKVDGNQTDAYAFLSVLNLQEHGAKPYVGKLAQYILAKANSTPHLAPLAALLSQEPVPPIGLILTERLINVPSEVVPPMYTMLLEEIQWALEENEPYQFSHYLILSKTYTEIESKLDAEDDRPKKKNKKAAGGSFETMYFHPEDEVLQRHALCAGGFDYSTHRDEGYSDSKRAFQEMGIRPQGHAILIEAGKFKDAVQHVAEYLKPAT
;
A
#
# COMPACT_ATOMS: atom_id res chain seq x y z
N MET A 1 16.20 21.67 -13.49
CA MET A 1 15.91 21.59 -14.93
C MET A 1 16.92 20.68 -15.59
N SER A 2 16.69 19.36 -15.53
CA SER A 2 17.42 18.38 -16.34
C SER A 2 16.40 17.33 -16.76
N LYS A 3 16.04 17.32 -18.04
CA LYS A 3 15.39 16.16 -18.66
C LYS A 3 16.43 15.05 -18.62
N ARG A 4 16.17 13.96 -17.87
CA ARG A 4 16.97 12.74 -17.93
C ARG A 4 17.00 12.29 -19.39
N LYS A 5 18.19 12.27 -19.99
CA LYS A 5 18.43 11.65 -21.29
C LYS A 5 19.57 10.66 -21.10
N GLN A 6 19.21 9.46 -20.68
CA GLN A 6 20.01 8.28 -20.93
C GLN A 6 19.07 7.10 -21.13
N ASP A 7 18.98 6.74 -22.40
CA ASP A 7 18.55 5.49 -23.04
C ASP A 7 18.30 4.31 -22.08
N LEU A 8 17.11 4.28 -21.48
CA LEU A 8 16.52 3.04 -21.00
C LEU A 8 15.82 2.42 -22.21
N GLY A 9 16.42 1.33 -22.71
CA GLY A 9 15.81 0.51 -23.73
C GLY A 9 14.40 0.11 -23.31
N GLU A 10 13.47 0.33 -24.24
CA GLU A 10 12.04 0.03 -24.16
C GLU A 10 11.30 0.69 -22.99
N ASN A 11 10.61 1.79 -23.32
CA ASN A 11 9.40 2.21 -22.62
C ASN A 11 8.55 0.97 -22.30
N VAL A 12 8.46 0.57 -21.03
CA VAL A 12 7.42 -0.36 -20.60
C VAL A 12 6.13 0.46 -20.49
N ALA A 13 5.59 0.83 -21.66
CA ALA A 13 4.21 1.24 -21.76
C ALA A 13 3.37 -0.01 -21.53
N LEU A 14 2.63 -0.06 -20.43
CA LEU A 14 1.55 -1.02 -20.26
C LEU A 14 0.41 -0.58 -21.19
N THR A 15 0.51 -0.89 -22.49
CA THR A 15 -0.61 -0.74 -23.41
C THR A 15 -1.63 -1.82 -23.09
N GLY A 16 -2.76 -1.44 -22.48
CA GLY A 16 -3.92 -2.32 -22.36
C GLY A 16 -4.30 -2.87 -23.75
N LYS A 17 -4.47 -4.19 -23.83
CA LYS A 17 -4.72 -4.91 -25.08
C LYS A 17 -6.09 -4.53 -25.67
N ASN A 18 -6.10 -4.20 -26.97
CA ASN A 18 -7.30 -3.95 -27.77
C ASN A 18 -8.32 -5.09 -27.62
N ILE A 19 -9.55 -4.73 -27.25
CA ILE A 19 -10.71 -5.57 -27.44
C ILE A 19 -11.17 -5.33 -28.88
N ASP A 20 -10.84 -6.25 -29.79
CA ASP A 20 -11.38 -6.21 -31.16
C ASP A 20 -12.90 -6.44 -31.09
N ALA A 21 -13.65 -5.34 -31.13
CA ALA A 21 -15.09 -5.34 -31.32
C ALA A 21 -15.38 -5.15 -32.81
N ASP A 22 -15.79 -6.23 -33.47
CA ASP A 22 -16.34 -6.21 -34.83
C ASP A 22 -17.49 -5.19 -34.95
N GLU A 23 -17.45 -4.44 -36.06
CA GLU A 23 -18.30 -3.32 -36.44
C GLU A 23 -19.81 -3.55 -36.22
N SER A 24 -20.46 -2.70 -35.43
CA SER A 24 -21.73 -2.06 -35.82
C SER A 24 -22.18 -0.99 -34.81
N GLY A 25 -22.20 0.27 -35.25
CA GLY A 25 -23.01 1.33 -34.63
C GLY A 25 -22.20 2.56 -34.19
N ASP A 26 -22.32 3.64 -34.96
CA ASP A 26 -21.80 4.98 -34.68
C ASP A 26 -22.25 5.52 -33.30
N GLU A 27 -21.40 5.36 -32.29
CA GLU A 27 -21.24 6.30 -31.18
C GLU A 27 -19.73 6.48 -31.01
N ASP A 28 -19.20 7.67 -31.34
CA ASP A 28 -17.80 8.07 -31.09
C ASP A 28 -17.53 8.02 -29.58
N PHE A 29 -17.25 6.84 -29.04
CA PHE A 29 -16.56 6.71 -27.78
C PHE A 29 -15.10 7.08 -28.04
N ASP A 30 -14.77 8.36 -27.84
CA ASP A 30 -13.38 8.83 -27.77
C ASP A 30 -12.63 7.89 -26.81
N THR A 31 -11.75 7.06 -27.36
CA THR A 31 -10.94 6.12 -26.57
C THR A 31 -9.96 6.95 -25.76
N ILE A 32 -10.22 7.11 -24.46
CA ILE A 32 -9.34 7.82 -23.55
C ILE A 32 -8.16 6.89 -23.22
N ASN A 33 -6.99 7.19 -23.80
CA ASN A 33 -5.75 6.53 -23.42
C ASN A 33 -5.24 7.15 -22.12
N VAL A 34 -5.03 6.31 -21.11
CA VAL A 34 -4.47 6.70 -19.82
C VAL A 34 -3.11 6.05 -19.69
N ASP A 35 -2.06 6.88 -19.71
CA ASP A 35 -0.69 6.43 -19.51
C ASP A 35 -0.27 6.64 -18.05
N PHE A 36 0.15 5.57 -17.39
CA PHE A 36 0.74 5.64 -16.06
C PHE A 36 2.25 5.84 -16.18
N GLU A 37 2.75 6.90 -15.58
CA GLU A 37 4.17 7.26 -15.59
C GLU A 37 4.73 7.24 -14.16
N TRP A 38 5.96 6.76 -14.02
CA TRP A 38 6.66 6.72 -12.73
C TRP A 38 7.67 7.84 -12.61
N PHE A 39 7.67 8.51 -11.46
CA PHE A 39 8.57 9.60 -11.13
C PHE A 39 9.11 9.47 -9.72
N ASP A 40 10.35 9.92 -9.49
CA ASP A 40 10.87 10.09 -8.13
C ASP A 40 9.97 11.07 -7.33
N PRO A 41 9.81 10.91 -6.01
CA PRO A 41 9.04 11.83 -5.17
C PRO A 41 9.56 13.28 -5.27
N GLN A 42 8.67 14.22 -5.57
CA GLN A 42 8.99 15.61 -5.81
C GLN A 42 8.40 16.54 -4.74
N PRO A 43 9.22 17.23 -3.94
CA PRO A 43 8.73 18.11 -2.87
C PRO A 43 7.76 19.20 -3.33
N ASP A 44 7.99 19.75 -4.53
CA ASP A 44 7.22 20.88 -5.07
C ASP A 44 5.83 20.47 -5.60
N VAL A 45 5.59 19.17 -5.82
CA VAL A 45 4.37 18.65 -6.47
C VAL A 45 3.64 17.66 -5.58
N ASP A 46 4.35 16.70 -4.99
CA ASP A 46 3.75 15.46 -4.48
C ASP A 46 3.30 15.51 -3.03
N PHE A 47 3.57 16.60 -2.31
CA PHE A 47 3.25 16.73 -0.89
C PHE A 47 1.77 16.45 -0.59
N HIS A 48 0.85 17.04 -1.36
CA HIS A 48 -0.58 16.88 -1.09
C HIS A 48 -1.06 15.46 -1.45
N GLY A 49 -0.62 14.92 -2.59
CA GLY A 49 -0.95 13.57 -3.04
C GLY A 49 -0.45 12.49 -2.07
N ILE A 50 0.82 12.52 -1.70
CA ILE A 50 1.41 11.55 -0.75
C ILE A 50 0.73 11.66 0.61
N LYS A 51 0.48 12.88 1.11
CA LYS A 51 -0.21 13.07 2.39
C LYS A 51 -1.62 12.48 2.37
N ALA A 52 -2.36 12.66 1.29
CA ALA A 52 -3.70 12.07 1.12
C ALA A 52 -3.66 10.54 1.06
N LEU A 53 -2.68 9.98 0.36
CA LEU A 53 -2.47 8.52 0.29
C LEU A 53 -2.04 7.95 1.66
N LEU A 54 -1.21 8.66 2.44
CA LEU A 54 -0.90 8.27 3.82
C LEU A 54 -2.13 8.32 4.74
N GLN A 55 -3.00 9.31 4.57
CA GLN A 55 -4.28 9.36 5.28
C GLN A 55 -5.15 8.16 4.93
N GLN A 56 -5.19 7.77 3.66
CA GLN A 56 -5.88 6.57 3.21
C GLN A 56 -5.27 5.30 3.83
N LEU A 57 -3.93 5.18 3.86
CA LEU A 57 -3.21 4.02 4.39
C LEU A 57 -3.47 3.78 5.89
N LEU A 58 -3.49 4.85 6.69
CA LEU A 58 -3.68 4.78 8.14
C LEU A 58 -5.17 4.83 8.54
N ASP A 59 -6.05 5.08 7.59
CA ASP A 59 -7.51 5.13 7.71
C ASP A 59 -7.94 5.98 8.93
N VAL A 60 -8.77 5.45 9.84
CA VAL A 60 -9.21 6.18 11.05
C VAL A 60 -8.11 6.68 11.94
N ASP A 61 -6.96 6.02 11.93
CA ASP A 61 -5.86 6.34 12.81
C ASP A 61 -4.96 7.42 12.20
N ALA A 62 -5.19 7.84 10.96
CA ALA A 62 -4.46 8.93 10.32
C ALA A 62 -4.33 10.19 11.21
N PRO A 63 -5.37 10.68 11.92
CA PRO A 63 -5.26 11.84 12.82
C PRO A 63 -4.36 11.60 14.04
N LEU A 64 -4.00 10.36 14.36
CA LEU A 64 -3.04 10.06 15.43
C LEU A 64 -1.61 10.43 15.03
N PHE A 65 -1.30 10.61 13.76
CA PHE A 65 0.06 10.83 13.28
C PHE A 65 0.28 12.23 12.72
N ASN A 66 1.52 12.73 12.80
CA ASN A 66 1.90 13.94 12.10
C ASN A 66 2.27 13.60 10.66
N LEU A 67 1.25 13.47 9.81
CA LEU A 67 1.43 13.08 8.42
C LEU A 67 2.15 14.15 7.59
N THR A 68 2.10 15.42 8.00
CA THR A 68 2.90 16.48 7.37
C THR A 68 4.39 16.13 7.47
N GLU A 69 4.88 15.88 8.68
CA GLU A 69 6.30 15.57 8.90
C GLU A 69 6.73 14.24 8.28
N ILE A 70 5.84 13.24 8.26
CA ILE A 70 6.10 11.96 7.58
C ILE A 70 6.22 12.18 6.07
N THR A 71 5.35 13.02 5.50
CA THR A 71 5.38 13.36 4.07
C THR A 71 6.66 14.14 3.74
N ASP A 72 7.01 15.14 4.53
CA ASP A 72 8.25 15.90 4.37
C ASP A 72 9.48 14.99 4.46
N LEU A 73 9.47 13.99 5.37
CA LEU A 73 10.52 13.00 5.45
C LEU A 73 10.64 12.15 4.18
N ILE A 74 9.51 11.63 3.66
CA ILE A 74 9.49 10.89 2.39
C ILE A 74 10.09 11.75 1.27
N LEU A 75 9.64 13.00 1.14
CA LEU A 75 10.09 13.93 0.11
C LEU A 75 11.55 14.39 0.27
N SER A 76 12.09 14.32 1.49
CA SER A 76 13.50 14.62 1.75
C SER A 76 14.45 13.50 1.31
N GLN A 77 13.94 12.36 0.82
CA GLN A 77 14.70 11.23 0.29
C GLN A 77 14.46 11.12 -1.23
N PRO A 78 14.94 12.08 -2.05
CA PRO A 78 14.52 12.23 -3.45
C PRO A 78 14.91 11.07 -4.37
N LEU A 79 15.84 10.20 -3.96
CA LEU A 79 16.27 9.04 -4.75
C LEU A 79 15.68 7.71 -4.23
N LEU A 80 14.69 7.78 -3.34
CA LEU A 80 14.19 6.59 -2.64
C LEU A 80 12.67 6.54 -2.60
N GLY A 81 12.13 5.74 -3.50
CA GLY A 81 10.72 5.56 -3.74
C GLY A 81 10.28 6.09 -5.10
N SER A 82 9.01 5.87 -5.40
CA SER A 82 8.39 6.29 -6.65
C SER A 82 6.97 6.79 -6.42
N THR A 83 6.53 7.66 -7.32
CA THR A 83 5.14 8.11 -7.47
C THR A 83 4.64 7.70 -8.85
N VAL A 84 3.36 7.39 -8.95
CA VAL A 84 2.68 7.12 -10.23
C VAL A 84 1.75 8.27 -10.53
N LYS A 85 1.88 8.86 -11.71
CA LYS A 85 1.09 9.99 -12.18
C LYS A 85 0.47 9.69 -13.53
N VAL A 86 -0.60 10.41 -13.82
CA VAL A 86 -1.28 10.42 -15.12
C VAL A 86 -1.23 11.85 -15.66
N ASP A 87 -1.13 12.00 -16.98
CA ASP A 87 -1.07 13.30 -17.67
C ASP A 87 0.16 14.15 -17.30
N GLY A 88 1.29 13.50 -17.01
CA GLY A 88 2.60 14.11 -16.86
C GLY A 88 2.99 14.49 -15.43
N ASN A 89 4.24 14.94 -15.28
CA ASN A 89 4.93 15.04 -13.99
C ASN A 89 4.43 16.16 -13.03
N GLN A 90 3.52 17.04 -13.47
CA GLN A 90 3.04 18.16 -12.65
C GLN A 90 1.68 17.89 -12.01
N THR A 91 1.14 16.68 -12.17
CA THR A 91 -0.11 16.24 -11.56
C THR A 91 0.14 15.57 -10.21
N ASP A 92 -0.92 15.44 -9.41
CA ASP A 92 -0.86 14.74 -8.13
C ASP A 92 -0.51 13.25 -8.31
N ALA A 93 0.22 12.69 -7.35
CA ALA A 93 0.51 11.26 -7.31
C ALA A 93 -0.75 10.44 -7.02
N TYR A 94 -1.01 9.43 -7.86
CA TYR A 94 -2.13 8.48 -7.74
C TYR A 94 -1.71 7.20 -7.01
N ALA A 95 -0.41 6.91 -6.99
CA ALA A 95 0.20 5.92 -6.12
C ALA A 95 1.55 6.45 -5.63
N PHE A 96 1.99 5.97 -4.48
CA PHE A 96 3.36 6.19 -4.01
C PHE A 96 3.88 4.93 -3.31
N LEU A 97 5.20 4.78 -3.33
CA LEU A 97 5.93 3.77 -2.57
C LEU A 97 7.24 4.39 -2.12
N SER A 98 7.55 4.30 -0.83
CA SER A 98 8.83 4.76 -0.26
C SER A 98 9.20 3.90 0.94
N VAL A 99 10.47 3.95 1.36
CA VAL A 99 10.98 3.22 2.52
C VAL A 99 11.64 4.19 3.51
N LEU A 100 11.37 4.02 4.80
CA LEU A 100 11.96 4.80 5.88
C LEU A 100 12.83 3.90 6.77
N ASN A 101 14.06 4.32 7.08
CA ASN A 101 14.87 3.60 8.06
C ASN A 101 14.41 3.91 9.50
N LEU A 102 13.82 2.93 10.18
CA LEU A 102 13.33 3.07 11.55
C LEU A 102 14.43 3.28 12.59
N GLN A 103 15.63 2.74 12.35
CA GLN A 103 16.77 2.93 13.24
C GLN A 103 17.32 4.37 13.12
N GLU A 104 17.55 4.83 11.88
CA GLU A 104 18.08 6.17 11.59
C GLU A 104 17.13 7.28 12.03
N HIS A 105 15.83 7.10 11.74
CA HIS A 105 14.84 8.13 12.02
C HIS A 105 14.11 7.95 13.36
N GLY A 106 14.46 6.94 14.16
CA GLY A 106 13.75 6.60 15.41
C GLY A 106 13.74 7.72 16.46
N ALA A 107 14.73 8.63 16.44
CA ALA A 107 14.77 9.79 17.34
C ALA A 107 13.76 10.90 16.97
N LYS A 108 13.23 10.89 15.74
CA LYS A 108 12.22 11.86 15.29
C LYS A 108 10.87 11.50 15.94
N PRO A 109 10.21 12.42 16.67
CA PRO A 109 8.98 12.10 17.42
C PRO A 109 7.87 11.47 16.58
N TYR A 110 7.72 11.89 15.32
CA TYR A 110 6.69 11.37 14.41
C TYR A 110 6.99 9.95 13.91
N VAL A 111 8.26 9.59 13.72
CA VAL A 111 8.67 8.21 13.39
C VAL A 111 8.61 7.33 14.63
N GLY A 112 9.10 7.82 15.78
CA GLY A 112 9.01 7.11 17.05
C GLY A 112 7.55 6.79 17.43
N LYS A 113 6.63 7.74 17.22
CA LYS A 113 5.19 7.50 17.43
C LYS A 113 4.62 6.43 16.51
N LEU A 114 5.03 6.41 15.23
CA LEU A 114 4.61 5.39 14.27
C LEU A 114 5.15 4.00 14.66
N ALA A 115 6.43 3.90 15.03
CA ALA A 115 7.04 2.67 15.51
C ALA A 115 6.37 2.15 16.80
N GLN A 116 6.08 3.03 17.75
CA GLN A 116 5.35 2.69 18.99
C GLN A 116 3.93 2.21 18.71
N TYR A 117 3.23 2.85 17.76
CA TYR A 117 1.91 2.40 17.32
C TYR A 117 1.98 0.98 16.76
N ILE A 118 2.91 0.71 15.82
CA ILE A 118 3.09 -0.61 15.22
C ILE A 118 3.45 -1.64 16.30
N LEU A 119 4.34 -1.30 17.24
CA LEU A 119 4.69 -2.16 18.36
C LEU A 119 3.48 -2.50 19.25
N ALA A 120 2.63 -1.51 19.56
CA ALA A 120 1.41 -1.76 20.31
C ALA A 120 0.46 -2.72 19.59
N LYS A 121 0.30 -2.56 18.27
CA LYS A 121 -0.52 -3.47 17.43
C LYS A 121 0.09 -4.86 17.30
N ALA A 122 1.42 -4.95 17.21
CA ALA A 122 2.12 -6.22 17.17
C ALA A 122 2.00 -6.97 18.50
N ASN A 123 2.10 -6.27 19.64
CA ASN A 123 1.91 -6.86 20.96
C ASN A 123 0.49 -7.39 21.20
N SER A 124 -0.53 -6.77 20.60
CA SER A 124 -1.92 -7.26 20.69
C SER A 124 -2.25 -8.39 19.70
N THR A 125 -1.32 -8.74 18.80
CA THR A 125 -1.58 -9.68 17.69
C THR A 125 -0.57 -10.82 17.73
N PRO A 126 -0.95 -12.04 18.18
CA PRO A 126 0.00 -13.15 18.35
C PRO A 126 0.82 -13.48 17.11
N HIS A 127 0.24 -13.36 15.92
CA HIS A 127 0.92 -13.59 14.64
C HIS A 127 2.05 -12.60 14.36
N LEU A 128 2.04 -11.42 14.98
CA LEU A 128 3.05 -10.36 14.83
C LEU A 128 4.10 -10.36 15.96
N ALA A 129 4.16 -11.41 16.78
CA ALA A 129 5.14 -11.51 17.87
C ALA A 129 6.60 -11.31 17.43
N PRO A 130 7.07 -11.81 16.27
CA PRO A 130 8.42 -11.53 15.79
C PRO A 130 8.67 -10.03 15.53
N LEU A 131 7.69 -9.33 14.96
CA LEU A 131 7.76 -7.88 14.74
C LEU A 131 7.85 -7.12 16.08
N ALA A 132 7.03 -7.49 17.06
CA ALA A 132 7.08 -6.89 18.40
C ALA A 132 8.45 -7.09 19.07
N ALA A 133 9.03 -8.28 18.93
CA ALA A 133 10.36 -8.59 19.47
C ALA A 133 11.48 -7.76 18.83
N LEU A 134 11.42 -7.48 17.52
CA LEU A 134 12.40 -6.63 16.85
C LEU A 134 12.25 -5.16 17.23
N LEU A 135 11.02 -4.63 17.24
CA LEU A 135 10.74 -3.23 17.59
C LEU A 135 11.02 -2.90 19.07
N SER A 136 11.13 -3.91 19.94
CA SER A 136 11.45 -3.73 21.36
C SER A 136 12.94 -3.71 21.68
N GLN A 137 13.84 -3.88 20.69
CA GLN A 137 15.28 -3.87 20.91
C GLN A 137 15.81 -2.42 20.99
N GLU A 138 16.91 -2.23 21.73
CA GLU A 138 17.61 -0.95 21.83
C GLU A 138 19.10 -1.11 21.44
N PRO A 139 19.55 -0.53 20.32
CA PRO A 139 18.75 0.19 19.31
C PRO A 139 17.83 -0.76 18.52
N VAL A 140 16.75 -0.21 17.97
CA VAL A 140 15.88 -0.95 17.02
C VAL A 140 16.75 -1.41 15.84
N PRO A 141 16.61 -2.65 15.34
CA PRO A 141 17.37 -3.12 14.19
C PRO A 141 17.11 -2.23 12.96
N PRO A 142 18.01 -2.21 11.97
CA PRO A 142 17.78 -1.46 10.74
C PRO A 142 16.61 -2.11 10.00
N ILE A 143 15.41 -1.56 10.17
CA ILE A 143 14.18 -2.01 9.54
C ILE A 143 13.75 -0.94 8.54
N GLY A 144 13.59 -1.34 7.29
CA GLY A 144 13.01 -0.49 6.25
C GLY A 144 11.49 -0.54 6.34
N LEU A 145 10.87 0.52 6.87
CA LEU A 145 9.42 0.67 6.87
C LEU A 145 8.96 1.14 5.49
N ILE A 146 8.37 0.22 4.72
CA ILE A 146 7.78 0.50 3.42
C ILE A 146 6.36 1.03 3.63
N LEU A 147 6.13 2.24 3.11
CA LEU A 147 4.83 2.88 3.03
C LEU A 147 4.43 2.92 1.56
N THR A 148 3.30 2.30 1.25
CA THR A 148 2.79 2.21 -0.12
C THR A 148 1.27 2.27 -0.11
N GLU A 149 0.70 3.02 -1.04
CA GLU A 149 -0.75 3.14 -1.22
C GLU A 149 -1.05 3.68 -2.63
N ARG A 150 -2.22 3.32 -3.16
CA ARG A 150 -2.72 3.86 -4.43
C ARG A 150 -4.21 4.16 -4.35
N LEU A 151 -4.71 5.02 -5.22
CA LEU A 151 -6.15 5.18 -5.38
C LEU A 151 -6.77 3.85 -5.84
N ILE A 152 -7.98 3.55 -5.37
CA ILE A 152 -8.65 2.25 -5.61
C ILE A 152 -8.89 1.94 -7.09
N ASN A 153 -8.95 2.96 -7.93
CA ASN A 153 -9.11 2.87 -9.38
C ASN A 153 -7.79 2.72 -10.15
N VAL A 154 -6.64 2.76 -9.46
CA VAL A 154 -5.33 2.53 -10.08
C VAL A 154 -5.06 1.03 -10.18
N PRO A 155 -4.74 0.51 -11.37
CA PRO A 155 -4.51 -0.92 -11.58
C PRO A 155 -3.31 -1.40 -10.76
N SER A 156 -3.36 -2.65 -10.30
CA SER A 156 -2.28 -3.28 -9.53
C SER A 156 -0.98 -3.43 -10.32
N GLU A 157 -1.08 -3.42 -11.64
CA GLU A 157 0.01 -3.59 -12.60
C GLU A 157 1.02 -2.44 -12.54
N VAL A 158 0.68 -1.32 -11.86
CA VAL A 158 1.65 -0.25 -11.60
C VAL A 158 2.67 -0.59 -10.52
N VAL A 159 2.38 -1.60 -9.68
CA VAL A 159 3.13 -1.92 -8.46
C VAL A 159 4.45 -2.66 -8.72
N PRO A 160 4.54 -3.64 -9.64
CA PRO A 160 5.81 -4.35 -9.87
C PRO A 160 6.98 -3.43 -10.27
N PRO A 161 6.81 -2.43 -11.16
CA PRO A 161 7.86 -1.46 -11.43
C PRO A 161 8.27 -0.66 -10.19
N MET A 162 7.30 -0.26 -9.33
CA MET A 162 7.59 0.51 -8.11
C MET A 162 8.52 -0.25 -7.15
N TYR A 163 8.27 -1.53 -6.91
CA TYR A 163 9.14 -2.36 -6.07
C TYR A 163 10.48 -2.67 -6.75
N THR A 164 10.51 -2.83 -8.07
CA THR A 164 11.75 -3.08 -8.81
C THR A 164 12.68 -1.87 -8.73
N MET A 165 12.15 -0.66 -8.97
CA MET A 165 12.90 0.59 -8.79
C MET A 165 13.38 0.76 -7.35
N LEU A 166 12.54 0.48 -6.35
CA LEU A 166 12.96 0.57 -4.95
C LEU A 166 14.16 -0.33 -4.64
N LEU A 167 14.20 -1.56 -5.18
CA LEU A 167 15.35 -2.46 -5.00
C LEU A 167 16.64 -1.90 -5.62
N GLU A 168 16.54 -1.29 -6.80
CA GLU A 168 17.67 -0.66 -7.50
C GLU A 168 18.17 0.57 -6.74
N GLU A 169 17.25 1.42 -6.28
CA GLU A 169 17.54 2.63 -5.50
C GLU A 169 18.22 2.29 -4.18
N ILE A 170 17.72 1.29 -3.44
CA ILE A 170 18.38 0.80 -2.22
C ILE A 170 19.79 0.30 -2.54
N GLN A 171 19.97 -0.44 -3.64
CA GLN A 171 21.27 -0.94 -4.04
C GLN A 171 22.25 0.19 -4.37
N TRP A 172 21.82 1.24 -5.08
CA TRP A 172 22.66 2.41 -5.35
C TRP A 172 23.00 3.17 -4.06
N ALA A 173 22.04 3.35 -3.16
CA ALA A 173 22.28 4.01 -1.89
C ALA A 173 23.29 3.21 -1.03
N LEU A 174 23.24 1.88 -1.05
CA LEU A 174 24.24 1.03 -0.40
C LEU A 174 25.64 1.20 -0.99
N GLU A 175 25.77 1.35 -2.30
CA GLU A 175 27.05 1.62 -2.98
C GLU A 175 27.64 2.99 -2.59
N GLU A 176 26.77 3.96 -2.28
CA GLU A 176 27.15 5.28 -1.75
C GLU A 176 27.38 5.30 -0.23
N ASN A 177 27.28 4.15 0.45
CA ASN A 177 27.38 3.99 1.92
C ASN A 177 26.29 4.72 2.71
N GLU A 178 25.13 4.95 2.11
CA GLU A 178 23.95 5.46 2.81
C GLU A 178 23.34 4.38 3.73
N PRO A 179 22.62 4.75 4.80
CA PRO A 179 22.17 3.83 5.84
C PRO A 179 20.92 3.03 5.42
N TYR A 180 20.97 2.31 4.30
CA TYR A 180 19.86 1.47 3.78
C TYR A 180 20.15 -0.03 3.86
N GLN A 181 21.15 -0.43 4.66
CA GLN A 181 21.44 -1.84 4.92
C GLN A 181 20.43 -2.42 5.92
N PHE A 182 19.25 -2.75 5.40
CA PHE A 182 18.16 -3.28 6.20
C PHE A 182 18.36 -4.75 6.56
N SER A 183 18.01 -5.08 7.80
CA SER A 183 17.86 -6.46 8.28
C SER A 183 16.51 -7.05 7.86
N HIS A 184 15.47 -6.21 7.84
CA HIS A 184 14.10 -6.59 7.51
C HIS A 184 13.40 -5.43 6.81
N TYR A 185 12.39 -5.78 6.01
CA TYR A 185 11.44 -4.85 5.41
C TYR A 185 10.09 -5.05 6.09
N LEU A 186 9.52 -3.96 6.59
CA LEU A 186 8.20 -3.94 7.18
C LEU A 186 7.27 -3.19 6.22
N ILE A 187 6.34 -3.90 5.60
CA ILE A 187 5.32 -3.31 4.73
C ILE A 187 4.08 -3.05 5.59
N LEU A 188 3.66 -1.79 5.65
CA LEU A 188 2.39 -1.41 6.24
C LEU A 188 1.33 -1.34 5.14
N SER A 189 0.22 -2.03 5.34
CA SER A 189 -0.89 -2.12 4.39
C SER A 189 -2.23 -2.22 5.12
N LYS A 190 -3.30 -2.62 4.41
CA LYS A 190 -4.64 -2.81 4.94
C LYS A 190 -5.33 -4.02 4.34
N THR A 191 -6.21 -4.61 5.14
CA THR A 191 -7.14 -5.66 4.74
C THR A 191 -8.56 -5.26 5.11
N TYR A 192 -9.56 -6.02 4.65
CA TYR A 192 -10.93 -5.85 5.10
C TYR A 192 -11.63 -7.18 5.26
N THR A 193 -12.62 -7.22 6.15
CA THR A 193 -13.55 -8.34 6.29
C THR A 193 -14.95 -7.85 5.96
N GLU A 194 -15.73 -8.65 5.25
CA GLU A 194 -17.17 -8.41 5.13
C GLU A 194 -17.86 -8.53 6.49
N ILE A 195 -18.87 -7.69 6.72
CA ILE A 195 -19.75 -7.78 7.87
C ILE A 195 -21.20 -7.60 7.43
N GLU A 196 -22.13 -8.31 8.07
CA GLU A 196 -23.56 -8.16 7.81
C GLU A 196 -24.01 -6.71 8.06
N SER A 197 -24.88 -6.18 7.19
CA SER A 197 -25.46 -4.85 7.42
C SER A 197 -26.24 -4.81 8.70
N LYS A 198 -26.24 -3.65 9.35
CA LYS A 198 -27.29 -3.34 10.32
C LYS A 198 -28.52 -2.70 9.68
N LEU A 199 -28.40 -2.03 8.52
CA LEU A 199 -29.55 -1.48 7.78
C LEU A 199 -30.51 -2.57 7.29
N ASP A 200 -29.99 -3.72 6.88
CA ASP A 200 -30.81 -4.88 6.50
C ASP A 200 -31.46 -5.58 7.70
N ALA A 201 -31.00 -5.30 8.93
CA ALA A 201 -31.60 -5.81 10.17
C ALA A 201 -32.74 -4.93 10.71
N GLU A 202 -32.81 -3.65 10.30
CA GLU A 202 -33.88 -2.71 10.68
C GLU A 202 -35.07 -2.70 9.70
N ASP A 203 -34.91 -3.19 8.47
CA ASP A 203 -35.99 -3.28 7.49
C ASP A 203 -36.77 -4.60 7.67
N ASP A 204 -37.88 -4.53 8.40
CA ASP A 204 -38.80 -5.62 8.77
C ASP A 204 -39.60 -6.18 7.55
N ARG A 205 -38.91 -6.45 6.43
CA ARG A 205 -39.47 -7.06 5.22
C ARG A 205 -39.11 -8.54 5.17
N PRO A 206 -40.09 -9.46 4.96
CA PRO A 206 -39.81 -10.88 4.94
C PRO A 206 -39.07 -11.27 3.66
N LYS A 207 -37.73 -11.23 3.68
CA LYS A 207 -36.90 -11.75 2.60
C LYS A 207 -36.47 -13.19 2.91
N LYS A 208 -36.62 -14.04 1.89
CA LYS A 208 -36.37 -15.48 1.90
C LYS A 208 -35.01 -15.81 2.55
N LYS A 209 -35.04 -16.70 3.55
CA LYS A 209 -33.89 -17.44 4.07
C LYS A 209 -33.08 -18.05 2.91
N ASN A 210 -32.02 -17.38 2.49
CA ASN A 210 -30.87 -18.06 1.92
C ASN A 210 -29.86 -18.36 3.03
N LYS A 211 -29.23 -19.51 2.88
CA LYS A 211 -28.52 -20.31 3.88
C LYS A 211 -27.54 -19.52 4.76
N LYS A 212 -27.72 -19.71 6.07
CA LYS A 212 -26.68 -19.98 7.08
C LYS A 212 -25.23 -19.85 6.56
N ALA A 213 -24.54 -18.76 6.92
CA ALA A 213 -23.13 -18.86 7.29
C ALA A 213 -23.09 -19.27 8.77
N ALA A 214 -23.14 -20.57 9.01
CA ALA A 214 -22.90 -21.12 10.33
C ALA A 214 -21.40 -20.99 10.64
N GLY A 215 -21.03 -20.11 11.56
CA GLY A 215 -19.78 -20.21 12.34
C GLY A 215 -18.45 -20.17 11.57
N GLY A 216 -18.38 -19.50 10.43
CA GLY A 216 -17.12 -19.18 9.76
C GLY A 216 -16.77 -17.71 10.00
N SER A 217 -15.57 -17.43 10.50
CA SER A 217 -14.99 -16.09 10.43
C SER A 217 -15.07 -15.59 8.98
N PHE A 218 -15.59 -14.38 8.75
CA PHE A 218 -15.55 -13.74 7.44
C PHE A 218 -14.11 -13.77 6.89
N GLU A 219 -13.96 -14.11 5.62
CA GLU A 219 -12.67 -14.23 4.95
C GLU A 219 -11.99 -12.85 4.88
N THR A 220 -10.71 -12.79 5.25
CA THR A 220 -9.91 -11.57 5.14
C THR A 220 -9.57 -11.35 3.67
N MET A 221 -9.95 -10.18 3.15
CA MET A 221 -9.64 -9.75 1.80
C MET A 221 -8.58 -8.65 1.79
N TYR A 222 -7.86 -8.52 0.69
CA TYR A 222 -6.77 -7.57 0.52
C TYR A 222 -7.23 -6.38 -0.33
N PHE A 223 -6.88 -5.16 0.08
CA PHE A 223 -6.98 -3.99 -0.80
C PHE A 223 -5.88 -4.01 -1.87
N HIS A 224 -4.72 -4.54 -1.50
CA HIS A 224 -3.53 -4.63 -2.32
C HIS A 224 -3.27 -6.12 -2.64
N PRO A 225 -3.57 -6.60 -3.86
CA PRO A 225 -3.40 -8.01 -4.22
C PRO A 225 -1.93 -8.48 -4.08
N GLU A 226 -0.96 -7.58 -4.22
CA GLU A 226 0.46 -7.84 -3.97
C GLU A 226 0.75 -8.34 -2.54
N ASP A 227 -0.05 -7.94 -1.55
CA ASP A 227 0.14 -8.34 -0.15
C ASP A 227 0.00 -9.84 0.05
N GLU A 228 -0.86 -10.50 -0.72
CA GLU A 228 -1.06 -11.94 -0.66
C GLU A 228 0.24 -12.68 -1.01
N VAL A 229 1.00 -12.14 -1.97
CA VAL A 229 2.29 -12.70 -2.37
C VAL A 229 3.37 -12.34 -1.37
N LEU A 230 3.46 -11.07 -0.95
CA LEU A 230 4.43 -10.60 0.04
C LEU A 230 4.33 -11.40 1.35
N GLN A 231 3.11 -11.70 1.79
CA GLN A 231 2.84 -12.49 2.98
C GLN A 231 3.41 -13.92 2.90
N ARG A 232 3.48 -14.54 1.72
CA ARG A 232 4.05 -15.90 1.55
C ARG A 232 5.56 -15.94 1.83
N HIS A 233 6.23 -14.79 1.76
CA HIS A 233 7.66 -14.63 2.04
C HIS A 233 7.95 -14.09 3.44
N ALA A 234 6.91 -13.72 4.20
CA ALA A 234 7.04 -13.03 5.47
C ALA A 234 7.55 -13.94 6.58
N LEU A 235 8.40 -13.37 7.45
CA LEU A 235 8.71 -13.93 8.76
C LEU A 235 7.46 -13.91 9.65
N CYS A 236 6.70 -12.82 9.58
CA CYS A 236 5.36 -12.73 10.15
C CYS A 236 4.49 -11.74 9.39
N ALA A 237 3.20 -12.02 9.33
CA ALA A 237 2.19 -11.10 8.81
C ALA A 237 0.89 -11.23 9.61
N GLY A 238 0.10 -10.18 9.64
CA GLY A 238 -1.18 -10.22 10.35
C GLY A 238 -1.95 -8.90 10.30
N GLY A 239 -3.27 -9.04 10.28
CA GLY A 239 -4.20 -7.92 10.44
C GLY A 239 -4.31 -7.50 11.90
N PHE A 240 -4.54 -6.21 12.13
CA PHE A 240 -4.78 -5.64 13.44
C PHE A 240 -5.91 -4.59 13.39
N ASP A 241 -6.65 -4.47 14.48
CA ASP A 241 -7.69 -3.46 14.60
C ASP A 241 -7.07 -2.08 14.82
N TYR A 242 -7.68 -1.05 14.21
CA TYR A 242 -7.31 0.33 14.46
C TYR A 242 -7.57 0.75 15.91
N SER A 243 -6.81 1.74 16.39
CA SER A 243 -6.93 2.27 17.76
C SER A 243 -8.17 3.14 17.93
N THR A 244 -8.54 3.86 16.88
CA THR A 244 -9.74 4.69 16.84
C THR A 244 -10.93 3.79 16.50
N HIS A 245 -11.87 3.67 17.43
CA HIS A 245 -13.13 2.99 17.17
C HIS A 245 -13.99 3.83 16.22
N ARG A 246 -14.62 3.19 15.23
CA ARG A 246 -15.64 3.80 14.38
C ARG A 246 -17.02 3.53 14.93
N ASP A 247 -17.92 4.49 14.73
CA ASP A 247 -19.35 4.26 14.92
C ASP A 247 -19.84 3.14 13.99
N GLU A 248 -20.77 2.34 14.48
CA GLU A 248 -21.18 1.08 13.85
C GLU A 248 -21.78 1.25 12.43
N GLY A 249 -22.25 2.45 12.07
CA GLY A 249 -22.76 2.78 10.72
C GLY A 249 -21.68 3.06 9.67
N TYR A 250 -20.40 3.12 10.05
CA TYR A 250 -19.31 3.38 9.09
C TYR A 250 -19.08 2.23 8.11
N SER A 251 -19.26 0.99 8.56
CA SER A 251 -19.11 -0.16 7.66
C SER A 251 -20.16 -0.16 6.54
N ASP A 252 -21.33 0.42 6.82
CA ASP A 252 -22.42 0.59 5.85
C ASP A 252 -22.18 1.79 4.92
N SER A 253 -21.44 2.84 5.33
CA SER A 253 -21.13 3.98 4.46
C SER A 253 -20.13 3.66 3.33
N LYS A 254 -19.44 2.51 3.41
CA LYS A 254 -18.58 1.98 2.35
C LYS A 254 -19.32 1.02 1.38
N ARG A 255 -20.64 0.83 1.52
CA ARG A 255 -21.51 0.00 0.64
C ARG A 255 -21.85 0.65 -0.70
N ALA A 256 -20.92 1.30 -1.38
CA ALA A 256 -21.26 1.95 -2.66
C ALA A 256 -21.80 0.93 -3.69
N PHE A 257 -21.36 -0.34 -3.63
CA PHE A 257 -21.73 -1.38 -4.61
C PHE A 257 -21.89 -2.81 -4.04
N GLN A 258 -21.89 -3.01 -2.72
CA GLN A 258 -21.98 -4.33 -2.08
C GLN A 258 -23.17 -4.41 -1.10
N GLU A 259 -23.85 -5.58 -1.06
CA GLU A 259 -24.93 -5.87 -0.09
C GLU A 259 -24.40 -6.04 1.35
N MET A 260 -23.08 -6.09 1.55
CA MET A 260 -22.40 -6.29 2.84
C MET A 260 -21.56 -5.06 3.20
N GLY A 261 -21.47 -4.74 4.49
CA GLY A 261 -20.58 -3.67 4.95
C GLY A 261 -19.14 -4.18 4.98
N ILE A 262 -18.15 -3.29 4.89
CA ILE A 262 -16.74 -3.68 5.02
C ILE A 262 -16.13 -3.10 6.29
N ARG A 263 -15.41 -3.94 7.04
CA ARG A 263 -14.62 -3.51 8.19
C ARG A 263 -13.14 -3.50 7.79
N PRO A 264 -12.54 -2.32 7.53
CA PRO A 264 -11.12 -2.22 7.25
C PRO A 264 -10.29 -2.49 8.51
N GLN A 265 -9.13 -3.09 8.33
CA GLN A 265 -8.16 -3.40 9.36
C GLN A 265 -6.76 -3.03 8.84
N GLY A 266 -5.87 -2.62 9.74
CA GLY A 266 -4.48 -2.45 9.38
C GLY A 266 -3.81 -3.80 9.17
N HIS A 267 -2.79 -3.86 8.33
CA HIS A 267 -2.07 -5.08 8.03
C HIS A 267 -0.56 -4.82 8.06
N ALA A 268 0.21 -5.70 8.67
CA ALA A 268 1.66 -5.60 8.71
C ALA A 268 2.28 -6.88 8.13
N ILE A 269 3.31 -6.72 7.28
CA ILE A 269 4.06 -7.81 6.67
C ILE A 269 5.54 -7.56 6.91
N LEU A 270 6.19 -8.46 7.64
CA LEU A 270 7.62 -8.38 7.94
C LEU A 270 8.38 -9.43 7.15
N ILE A 271 9.31 -9.00 6.29
CA ILE A 271 10.12 -9.87 5.43
C ILE A 271 11.60 -9.70 5.80
N GLU A 272 12.32 -10.80 5.96
CA GLU A 272 13.78 -10.76 6.12
C GLU A 272 14.44 -10.23 4.85
N ALA A 273 15.48 -9.40 4.97
CA ALA A 273 16.07 -8.72 3.81
C ALA A 273 16.51 -9.68 2.68
N GLY A 274 17.03 -10.87 3.04
CA GLY A 274 17.43 -11.89 2.07
C GLY A 274 16.29 -12.51 1.25
N LYS A 275 15.02 -12.37 1.68
CA LYS A 275 13.83 -12.88 0.98
C LYS A 275 13.08 -11.80 0.21
N PHE A 276 13.42 -10.53 0.43
CA PHE A 276 12.64 -9.41 -0.12
C PHE A 276 12.73 -9.34 -1.65
N LYS A 277 13.93 -9.56 -2.22
CA LYS A 277 14.12 -9.59 -3.68
C LYS A 277 13.25 -10.65 -4.35
N ASP A 278 13.23 -11.87 -3.82
CA ASP A 278 12.42 -12.96 -4.35
C ASP A 278 10.92 -12.67 -4.21
N ALA A 279 10.52 -12.04 -3.09
CA ALA A 279 9.14 -11.61 -2.88
C ALA A 279 8.69 -10.60 -3.96
N VAL A 280 9.53 -9.61 -4.27
CA VAL A 280 9.27 -8.62 -5.34
C VAL A 280 9.18 -9.30 -6.71
N GLN A 281 10.04 -10.28 -7.00
CA GLN A 281 9.98 -11.04 -8.26
C GLN A 281 8.67 -11.82 -8.38
N HIS A 282 8.21 -12.49 -7.32
CA HIS A 282 6.95 -13.20 -7.34
C HIS A 282 5.74 -12.25 -7.41
N VAL A 283 5.80 -11.05 -6.82
CA VAL A 283 4.77 -10.01 -7.01
C VAL A 283 4.71 -9.62 -8.49
N ALA A 284 5.87 -9.42 -9.12
CA ALA A 284 5.95 -9.09 -10.53
C ALA A 284 5.40 -10.19 -11.43
N GLU A 285 5.57 -11.46 -11.06
CA GLU A 285 4.97 -12.61 -11.76
C GLU A 285 3.46 -12.74 -11.55
N TYR A 286 2.99 -12.49 -10.33
CA TYR A 286 1.59 -12.58 -9.96
C TYR A 286 0.73 -11.51 -10.63
N LEU A 287 1.26 -10.29 -10.73
CA LEU A 287 0.58 -9.14 -11.32
C LEU A 287 0.93 -8.94 -12.81
N LYS A 288 1.49 -9.95 -13.49
CA LYS A 288 1.71 -9.85 -14.94
C LYS A 288 0.36 -9.68 -15.65
N PRO A 289 0.27 -8.78 -16.64
CA PRO A 289 -0.90 -8.71 -17.49
C PRO A 289 -1.18 -10.09 -18.10
N ALA A 290 -2.43 -10.54 -18.06
CA ALA A 290 -2.83 -11.76 -18.73
C ALA A 290 -2.48 -11.64 -20.24
N THR A 291 -1.73 -12.62 -20.74
CA THR A 291 -1.23 -12.63 -22.12
C THR A 291 -2.31 -12.93 -23.15
#